data_AF-A0A3S0DWS3-F1
#
_entry.id   AF-A0A3S0DWS3-F1
#
_cell.length_a   1.000
_cell.length_b   1.000
_cell.length_c   1.000
_cell.angle_alpha   90.00
_cell.angle_beta   90.00
_cell.angle_gamma   90.00
#
_symmetry.space_group_name_H-M   'P 1'
#
loop_
_entity.id
_entity.type
_entity.pdbx_description
1 polymer ?
#
loop_
_entity_poly.entity_id
_entity_poly.type
_entity_poly.pdbx_seq_one_letter_code
_entity_poly.pdbx_strand_id
1 'polypeptide(L)'
;MIKNFPDISVYNAQTKNVKHADKIYKYLVAQANAHIKRNKESELSYVTSLLQLTYCAYAESLFLKIIHTPYGFKLDEIKSIKLEVVENGITAGWKKCIEIALRKTKFRKSSHCPNVKKELNKLINTYLLNPSQIRNKLAHGQFVIALRKDNNAVNDDLTDSIERLDIVEISKNYYALSLIAKMVEDIVESPEKAHINQYYSDLCKLEEELKSRSKWTLKSKKVKLLKKAQNKKL
;
A
#
# COMPACT_ATOMS: atom_id res chain seq x y z
N MET A 1 -6.95 31.66 18.11
CA MET A 1 -7.03 30.30 18.67
C MET A 1 -6.12 29.40 17.83
N ILE A 2 -5.01 28.89 18.37
CA ILE A 2 -4.08 28.04 17.60
C ILE A 2 -4.78 26.70 17.35
N LYS A 3 -5.02 26.34 16.07
CA LYS A 3 -5.57 25.02 15.72
C LYS A 3 -4.53 23.98 16.13
N ASN A 4 -4.84 23.12 17.10
CA ASN A 4 -3.95 22.03 17.53
C ASN A 4 -4.09 20.76 16.67
N PHE A 5 -5.15 20.67 15.86
CA PHE A 5 -5.53 19.49 15.08
C PHE A 5 -5.75 19.83 13.60
N PRO A 6 -5.59 18.85 12.69
CA PRO A 6 -5.78 19.05 11.25
C PRO A 6 -7.20 19.45 10.89
N ASP A 7 -7.33 20.16 9.77
CA ASP A 7 -8.61 20.51 9.19
C ASP A 7 -9.32 19.25 8.64
N ILE A 8 -10.56 19.02 9.06
CA ILE A 8 -11.38 17.88 8.62
C ILE A 8 -11.60 17.87 7.10
N SER A 9 -11.50 19.04 6.44
CA SER A 9 -11.58 19.13 4.97
C SER A 9 -10.51 18.27 4.28
N VAL A 10 -9.30 18.17 4.84
CA VAL A 10 -8.22 17.35 4.27
C VAL A 10 -8.55 15.87 4.41
N TYR A 11 -9.03 15.44 5.59
CA TYR A 11 -9.49 14.06 5.79
C TYR A 11 -10.62 13.68 4.82
N ASN A 12 -11.60 14.55 4.65
CA ASN A 12 -12.73 14.34 3.75
C ASN A 12 -12.28 14.29 2.28
N ALA A 13 -11.38 15.18 1.87
CA ALA A 13 -10.79 15.17 0.53
C ALA A 13 -10.03 13.87 0.27
N GLN A 14 -9.18 13.44 1.21
CA GLN A 14 -8.41 12.19 1.05
C GLN A 14 -9.30 10.95 1.09
N THR A 15 -10.39 10.96 1.86
CA THR A 15 -11.39 9.90 1.82
C THR A 15 -12.02 9.76 0.42
N LYS A 16 -12.28 10.88 -0.28
CA LYS A 16 -12.74 10.85 -1.68
C LYS A 16 -11.65 10.31 -2.61
N ASN A 17 -10.40 10.73 -2.44
CA ASN A 17 -9.26 10.25 -3.25
C ASN A 17 -9.05 8.74 -3.08
N VAL A 18 -9.06 8.23 -1.86
CA VAL A 18 -8.95 6.78 -1.57
C VAL A 18 -10.05 6.00 -2.28
N LYS A 19 -11.32 6.45 -2.17
CA LYS A 19 -12.44 5.80 -2.85
C LYS A 19 -12.30 5.84 -4.37
N HIS A 20 -11.78 6.93 -4.93
CA HIS A 20 -11.61 7.06 -6.37
C HIS A 20 -10.44 6.20 -6.87
N ALA A 21 -9.30 6.21 -6.18
CA ALA A 21 -8.15 5.38 -6.49
C ALA A 21 -8.48 3.87 -6.41
N ASP A 22 -9.28 3.44 -5.42
CA ASP A 22 -9.79 2.06 -5.34
C ASP A 22 -10.66 1.69 -6.55
N LYS A 23 -11.50 2.61 -7.04
CA LYS A 23 -12.29 2.39 -8.27
C LYS A 23 -11.41 2.26 -9.50
N ILE A 24 -10.41 3.14 -9.67
CA ILE A 24 -9.45 3.05 -10.78
C ILE A 24 -8.69 1.73 -10.71
N TYR A 25 -8.21 1.35 -9.52
CA TYR A 25 -7.51 0.10 -9.30
C TYR A 25 -8.37 -1.10 -9.73
N LYS A 26 -9.62 -1.18 -9.26
CA LYS A 26 -10.57 -2.25 -9.63
C LYS A 26 -10.84 -2.29 -11.13
N TYR A 27 -10.97 -1.12 -11.77
CA TYR A 27 -11.11 -1.02 -13.22
C TYR A 27 -9.89 -1.60 -13.96
N LEU A 28 -8.67 -1.19 -13.58
CA LEU A 28 -7.44 -1.71 -14.19
C LEU A 28 -7.25 -3.21 -13.97
N VAL A 29 -7.62 -3.74 -12.79
CA VAL A 29 -7.65 -5.20 -12.56
C VAL A 29 -8.61 -5.89 -13.52
N ALA A 30 -9.79 -5.30 -13.79
CA ALA A 30 -10.73 -5.85 -14.76
C ALA A 30 -10.17 -5.84 -16.18
N GLN A 31 -9.49 -4.76 -16.59
CA GLN A 31 -8.81 -4.67 -17.89
C GLN A 31 -7.69 -5.72 -18.00
N ALA A 32 -6.83 -5.84 -16.99
CA ALA A 32 -5.79 -6.87 -16.94
C ALA A 32 -6.37 -8.29 -17.10
N ASN A 33 -7.46 -8.58 -16.40
CA ASN A 33 -8.16 -9.86 -16.54
C ASN A 33 -8.71 -10.08 -17.96
N ALA A 34 -9.17 -9.03 -18.64
CA ALA A 34 -9.63 -9.11 -20.02
C ALA A 34 -8.48 -9.40 -20.99
N HIS A 35 -7.33 -8.73 -20.84
CA HIS A 35 -6.13 -8.98 -21.63
C HIS A 35 -5.58 -10.40 -21.43
N ILE A 36 -5.59 -10.92 -20.19
CA ILE A 36 -5.23 -12.32 -19.90
C ILE A 36 -6.11 -13.30 -20.66
N LYS A 37 -7.43 -13.08 -20.69
CA LYS A 37 -8.38 -13.97 -21.40
C LYS A 37 -8.17 -13.94 -22.92
N ARG A 38 -7.70 -12.82 -23.46
CA ARG A 38 -7.44 -12.62 -24.89
C ARG A 38 -6.00 -12.97 -25.30
N ASN A 39 -5.16 -13.43 -24.36
CA ASN A 39 -3.73 -13.66 -24.57
C ASN A 39 -3.00 -12.44 -25.16
N LYS A 40 -3.33 -11.25 -24.66
CA LYS A 40 -2.75 -9.96 -25.07
C LYS A 40 -1.66 -9.53 -24.09
N GLU A 41 -0.46 -10.10 -24.24
CA GLU A 41 0.63 -9.98 -23.27
C GLU A 41 1.25 -8.58 -23.22
N SER A 42 1.45 -7.93 -24.37
CA SER A 42 1.96 -6.55 -24.42
C SER A 42 0.97 -5.57 -23.78
N GLU A 43 -0.33 -5.71 -24.06
CA GLU A 43 -1.35 -4.85 -23.44
C GLU A 43 -1.50 -5.14 -21.94
N LEU A 44 -1.29 -6.39 -21.52
CA LEU A 44 -1.24 -6.74 -20.10
C LEU A 44 -0.07 -6.02 -19.40
N SER A 45 1.12 -5.94 -20.01
CA SER A 45 2.27 -5.24 -19.40
C SER A 45 2.00 -3.74 -19.23
N TYR A 46 1.35 -3.11 -20.20
CA TYR A 46 0.95 -1.69 -20.11
C TYR A 46 -0.02 -1.47 -18.94
N VAL A 47 -1.08 -2.28 -18.86
CA VAL A 47 -2.06 -2.18 -17.77
C VAL A 47 -1.43 -2.51 -16.42
N THR A 48 -0.47 -3.43 -16.37
CA THR A 48 0.26 -3.78 -15.14
C THR A 48 1.08 -2.61 -14.62
N SER A 49 1.76 -1.88 -15.50
CA SER A 49 2.52 -0.67 -15.16
C SER A 49 1.59 0.42 -14.60
N LEU A 50 0.43 0.65 -15.23
CA LEU A 50 -0.57 1.60 -14.74
C LEU A 50 -1.17 1.15 -13.40
N LEU A 51 -1.35 -0.15 -13.20
CA LEU A 51 -1.82 -0.71 -11.94
C LEU A 51 -0.82 -0.47 -10.81
N GLN A 52 0.48 -0.61 -11.08
CA GLN A 52 1.56 -0.32 -10.14
C GLN A 52 1.57 1.16 -9.72
N LEU A 53 1.43 2.09 -10.69
CA LEU A 53 1.28 3.52 -10.42
C LEU A 53 0.04 3.81 -9.56
N THR A 54 -1.10 3.23 -9.93
CA THR A 54 -2.38 3.42 -9.24
C THR A 54 -2.34 2.87 -7.81
N TYR A 55 -1.71 1.71 -7.61
CA TYR A 55 -1.51 1.14 -6.28
C TYR A 55 -0.74 2.10 -5.35
N CYS A 56 0.33 2.71 -5.84
CA CYS A 56 1.11 3.65 -5.05
C CYS A 56 0.35 4.96 -4.80
N ALA A 57 -0.43 5.46 -5.76
CA ALA A 57 -1.31 6.62 -5.56
C ALA A 57 -2.40 6.34 -4.50
N TYR A 58 -2.97 5.12 -4.51
CA TYR A 58 -3.88 4.66 -3.47
C TYR A 58 -3.19 4.62 -2.10
N ALA A 59 -1.96 4.10 -2.03
CA ALA A 59 -1.16 4.03 -0.81
C ALA A 59 -0.88 5.42 -0.21
N GLU A 60 -0.51 6.39 -1.04
CA GLU A 60 -0.29 7.77 -0.62
C GLU A 60 -1.59 8.44 -0.15
N SER A 61 -2.70 8.22 -0.86
CA SER A 61 -4.01 8.76 -0.46
C SER A 61 -4.48 8.18 0.88
N LEU A 62 -4.28 6.88 1.09
CA LEU A 62 -4.55 6.21 2.37
C LEU A 62 -3.70 6.78 3.49
N PHE A 63 -2.41 6.93 3.26
CA PHE A 63 -1.49 7.51 4.23
C PHE A 63 -1.93 8.93 4.63
N LEU A 64 -2.22 9.78 3.64
CA LEU A 64 -2.68 11.14 3.89
C LEU A 64 -4.03 11.16 4.61
N LYS A 65 -4.95 10.24 4.31
CA LYS A 65 -6.20 10.09 5.08
C LYS A 65 -5.89 9.80 6.55
N ILE A 66 -5.07 8.78 6.83
CA ILE A 66 -4.74 8.32 8.19
C ILE A 66 -4.08 9.43 9.03
N ILE A 67 -3.08 10.13 8.49
CA ILE A 67 -2.39 11.17 9.27
C ILE A 67 -3.28 12.38 9.55
N HIS A 68 -4.33 12.59 8.76
CA HIS A 68 -5.32 13.65 8.99
C HIS A 68 -6.59 13.14 9.67
N THR A 69 -6.63 11.89 10.15
CA THR A 69 -7.75 11.37 10.94
C THR A 69 -8.10 12.35 12.07
N PRO A 70 -9.37 12.80 12.17
CA PRO A 70 -9.78 13.76 13.18
C PRO A 70 -9.40 13.29 14.59
N TYR A 71 -8.81 14.20 15.37
CA TYR A 71 -8.34 13.95 16.74
C TYR A 71 -7.22 12.89 16.89
N GLY A 72 -6.75 12.28 15.79
CA GLY A 72 -5.69 11.27 15.82
C GLY A 72 -4.30 11.88 16.08
N PHE A 73 -3.88 12.84 15.25
CA PHE A 73 -2.60 13.52 15.38
C PHE A 73 -2.73 15.04 15.53
N LYS A 74 -1.82 15.64 16.29
CA LYS A 74 -1.62 17.09 16.37
C LYS A 74 -0.90 17.60 15.13
N LEU A 75 -1.03 18.90 14.83
CA LEU A 75 -0.37 19.50 13.67
C LEU A 75 1.15 19.29 13.63
N ASP A 76 1.84 19.41 14.77
CA ASP A 76 3.30 19.19 14.84
C ASP A 76 3.68 17.72 14.62
N GLU A 77 2.85 16.79 15.07
CA GLU A 77 3.03 15.35 14.80
C GLU A 77 2.89 15.08 13.29
N ILE A 78 1.87 15.65 12.64
CA ILE A 78 1.67 15.55 11.18
C ILE A 78 2.84 16.19 10.44
N LYS A 79 3.34 17.34 10.90
CA LYS A 79 4.50 18.02 10.31
C LYS A 79 5.74 17.14 10.39
N SER A 80 5.99 16.51 11.54
CA SER A 80 7.09 15.56 11.72
C SER A 80 6.97 14.35 10.79
N ILE A 81 5.76 13.79 10.65
CA ILE A 81 5.51 12.67 9.74
C ILE A 81 5.75 13.08 8.27
N LYS A 82 5.26 14.25 7.85
CA LYS A 82 5.45 14.75 6.49
C LYS A 82 6.91 15.08 6.19
N LEU A 83 7.66 15.62 7.15
CA LEU A 83 9.09 15.86 7.01
C LEU A 83 9.84 14.55 6.74
N GLU A 84 9.52 13.49 7.48
CA GLU A 84 10.11 12.17 7.27
C GLU A 84 9.83 11.63 5.84
N VAL A 85 8.64 11.89 5.28
CA VAL A 85 8.33 11.53 3.88
C VAL A 85 9.22 12.28 2.90
N VAL A 86 9.46 13.57 3.13
CA VAL A 86 10.28 14.40 2.24
C VAL A 86 11.73 13.94 2.26
N GLU A 87 12.27 13.63 3.44
CA GLU A 87 13.68 13.28 3.61
C GLU A 87 13.97 11.83 3.22
N ASN A 88 13.09 10.90 3.62
CA ASN A 88 13.37 9.46 3.60
C ASN A 88 12.33 8.64 2.80
N GLY A 89 11.36 9.30 2.18
CA GLY A 89 10.33 8.68 1.34
C GLY A 89 9.10 8.16 2.09
N ILE A 90 8.08 7.74 1.33
CA ILE A 90 6.76 7.39 1.87
C ILE A 90 6.81 6.25 2.90
N THR A 91 7.66 5.25 2.68
CA THR A 91 7.86 4.12 3.60
C THR A 91 8.35 4.58 4.97
N ALA A 92 9.26 5.56 5.03
CA ALA A 92 9.73 6.13 6.28
C ALA A 92 8.62 6.92 6.98
N GLY A 93 7.83 7.68 6.23
CA GLY A 93 6.63 8.35 6.75
C GLY A 93 5.62 7.41 7.40
N TRP A 94 5.34 6.25 6.80
CA TRP A 94 4.50 5.20 7.41
C TRP A 94 5.07 4.70 8.73
N LYS A 95 6.37 4.41 8.78
CA LYS A 95 7.04 3.96 10.02
C LYS A 95 6.97 5.04 11.11
N LYS A 96 7.14 6.31 10.74
CA LYS A 96 7.02 7.45 11.67
C LYS A 96 5.59 7.61 12.19
N CYS A 97 4.60 7.48 11.31
CA CYS A 97 3.18 7.48 11.67
C CYS A 97 2.88 6.40 12.72
N ILE A 98 3.30 5.16 12.46
CA ILE A 98 3.14 4.02 13.40
C ILE A 98 3.83 4.33 14.74
N GLU A 99 5.06 4.84 14.70
CA GLU A 99 5.79 5.19 15.91
C GLU A 99 5.06 6.21 16.78
N ILE A 100 4.57 7.29 16.18
CA ILE A 100 3.84 8.33 16.92
C ILE A 100 2.51 7.77 17.43
N ALA A 101 1.78 7.02 16.61
CA ALA A 101 0.51 6.40 17.00
C ALA A 101 0.69 5.50 18.24
N LEU A 102 1.69 4.63 18.23
CA LEU A 102 1.98 3.73 19.36
C LEU A 102 2.40 4.46 20.63
N ARG A 103 3.12 5.59 20.53
CA ARG A 103 3.46 6.43 21.69
C ARG A 103 2.24 7.02 22.40
N LYS A 104 1.13 7.16 21.69
CA LYS A 104 -0.13 7.69 22.24
C LYS A 104 -0.97 6.60 22.91
N THR A 105 -0.64 5.33 22.72
CA THR A 105 -1.39 4.22 23.33
C THR A 105 -1.12 4.10 24.84
N LYS A 106 -2.12 3.63 25.58
CA LYS A 106 -1.99 3.28 27.01
C LYS A 106 -0.91 2.22 27.30
N PHE A 107 -0.55 1.43 26.30
CA PHE A 107 0.37 0.30 26.42
C PHE A 107 1.82 0.65 26.09
N ARG A 108 2.18 1.94 25.98
CA ARG A 108 3.52 2.41 25.61
C ARG A 108 4.67 1.76 26.41
N LYS A 109 4.44 1.38 27.67
CA LYS A 109 5.45 0.78 28.57
C LYS A 109 5.51 -0.75 28.51
N SER A 110 4.62 -1.42 27.79
CA SER A 110 4.67 -2.88 27.65
C SER A 110 5.59 -3.32 26.50
N SER A 111 6.11 -4.53 26.59
CA SER A 111 6.89 -5.18 25.51
C SER A 111 6.08 -5.39 24.22
N HIS A 112 4.76 -5.17 24.26
CA HIS A 112 3.87 -5.28 23.12
C HIS A 112 4.11 -4.18 22.07
N CYS A 113 4.23 -2.91 22.47
CA CYS A 113 4.42 -1.81 21.53
C CYS A 113 5.67 -1.98 20.62
N PRO A 114 6.84 -2.38 21.15
CA PRO A 114 7.99 -2.74 20.31
C PRO A 114 7.72 -3.86 19.30
N ASN A 115 7.00 -4.92 19.71
CA ASN A 115 6.68 -6.04 18.83
C ASN A 115 5.72 -5.63 17.70
N VAL A 116 4.66 -4.87 18.03
CA VAL A 116 3.73 -4.30 17.05
C VAL A 116 4.47 -3.42 16.05
N LYS A 117 5.32 -2.51 16.55
CA LYS A 117 6.14 -1.64 15.70
C LYS A 117 7.01 -2.46 14.75
N LYS A 118 7.68 -3.50 15.26
CA LYS A 118 8.56 -4.36 14.47
C LYS A 118 7.79 -5.07 13.35
N GLU A 119 6.66 -5.69 13.65
CA GLU A 119 5.89 -6.43 12.64
C GLU A 119 5.25 -5.50 11.60
N LEU A 120 4.64 -4.38 12.02
CA LEU A 120 4.12 -3.41 11.06
C LEU A 120 5.23 -2.82 10.17
N ASN A 121 6.40 -2.51 10.74
CA ASN A 121 7.53 -2.02 9.96
C ASN A 121 8.04 -3.06 8.95
N LYS A 122 8.03 -4.35 9.31
CA LYS A 122 8.36 -5.45 8.41
C LYS A 122 7.36 -5.52 7.26
N LEU A 123 6.07 -5.51 7.56
CA LEU A 123 4.99 -5.52 6.57
C LEU A 123 5.07 -4.32 5.62
N ILE A 124 5.31 -3.12 6.14
CA ILE A 124 5.51 -1.90 5.34
C ILE A 124 6.71 -2.05 4.38
N ASN A 125 7.84 -2.62 4.83
CA ASN A 125 8.97 -2.84 3.92
C ASN A 125 8.62 -3.85 2.82
N THR A 126 7.97 -4.95 3.17
CA THR A 126 7.61 -6.00 2.21
C THR A 126 6.64 -5.47 1.15
N TYR A 127 5.59 -4.77 1.57
CA TYR A 127 4.47 -4.47 0.70
C TYR A 127 4.49 -3.07 0.10
N LEU A 128 5.27 -2.12 0.64
CA LEU A 128 5.28 -0.73 0.17
C LEU A 128 6.63 -0.28 -0.40
N LEU A 129 7.77 -0.75 0.14
CA LEU A 129 9.09 -0.24 -0.25
C LEU A 129 9.40 -0.51 -1.73
N ASN A 130 9.48 -1.78 -2.14
CA ASN A 130 9.81 -2.13 -3.53
C ASN A 130 8.80 -1.53 -4.52
N PRO A 131 7.47 -1.61 -4.27
CA PRO A 131 6.48 -0.92 -5.10
C PRO A 131 6.71 0.58 -5.27
N SER A 132 7.09 1.28 -4.19
CA SER A 132 7.35 2.72 -4.25
C SER A 132 8.60 3.07 -5.08
N GLN A 133 9.63 2.23 -5.03
CA GLN A 133 10.84 2.40 -5.84
C GLN A 133 10.55 2.20 -7.32
N ILE A 134 9.80 1.14 -7.67
CA ILE A 134 9.36 0.89 -9.04
C ILE A 134 8.50 2.06 -9.53
N ARG A 135 7.51 2.51 -8.74
CA ARG A 135 6.67 3.67 -9.09
C ARG A 135 7.51 4.87 -9.45
N ASN A 136 8.53 5.22 -8.65
CA ASN A 136 9.36 6.39 -8.91
C ASN A 136 9.99 6.32 -10.31
N LYS A 137 10.47 5.14 -10.74
CA LYS A 137 11.00 4.95 -12.09
C LYS A 137 9.91 5.11 -13.16
N LEU A 138 8.77 4.44 -13.00
CA LEU A 138 7.64 4.56 -13.93
C LEU A 138 7.14 6.01 -14.07
N ALA A 139 7.05 6.76 -12.96
CA ALA A 139 6.62 8.16 -12.95
C ALA A 139 7.62 9.10 -13.65
N HIS A 140 8.90 8.73 -13.72
CA HIS A 140 9.92 9.44 -14.50
C HIS A 140 10.01 8.98 -15.97
N GLY A 141 9.04 8.18 -16.44
CA GLY A 141 9.01 7.69 -17.83
C GLY A 141 9.89 6.46 -18.07
N GLN A 142 10.49 5.90 -17.03
CA GLN A 142 11.38 4.73 -17.13
C GLN A 142 10.54 3.44 -17.04
N PHE A 143 9.79 3.15 -18.10
CA PHE A 143 8.86 2.00 -18.17
C PHE A 143 9.53 0.67 -18.56
N VAL A 144 10.76 0.71 -19.06
CA VAL A 144 11.49 -0.47 -19.53
C VAL A 144 12.85 -0.53 -18.86
N ILE A 145 13.69 0.49 -19.05
CA ILE A 145 15.03 0.58 -18.47
C ILE A 145 15.02 1.58 -17.32
N ALA A 146 15.39 1.12 -16.12
CA ALA A 146 15.58 1.98 -14.96
C ALA A 146 17.00 2.56 -14.96
N LEU A 147 17.11 3.85 -14.64
CA LEU A 147 18.37 4.53 -14.42
C LEU A 147 18.65 4.68 -12.92
N ARG A 148 19.91 4.92 -12.54
CA ARG A 148 20.28 5.34 -11.18
C ARG A 148 19.72 6.73 -10.86
N LYS A 149 19.83 7.15 -9.59
CA LYS A 149 19.17 8.39 -9.08
C LYS A 149 19.65 9.65 -9.80
N ASP A 150 20.91 9.68 -10.21
CA ASP A 150 21.62 10.73 -10.94
C ASP A 150 21.53 10.56 -12.47
N ASN A 151 20.79 9.56 -12.96
CA ASN A 151 20.63 9.24 -14.38
C ASN A 151 21.95 9.00 -15.15
N ASN A 152 23.04 8.62 -14.48
CA ASN A 152 24.34 8.41 -15.13
C ASN A 152 24.62 6.97 -15.57
N ALA A 153 23.80 6.01 -15.13
CA ALA A 153 23.96 4.60 -15.43
C ALA A 153 22.64 3.86 -15.32
N VAL A 154 22.57 2.69 -15.95
CA VAL A 154 21.46 1.74 -15.79
C VAL A 154 21.45 1.19 -14.35
N ASN A 155 20.25 0.93 -13.86
CA ASN A 155 20.01 0.17 -12.64
C ASN A 155 19.39 -1.16 -13.05
N ASP A 156 20.22 -2.19 -13.17
CA ASP A 156 19.80 -3.51 -13.65
C ASP A 156 18.77 -4.13 -12.71
N ASP A 157 18.98 -4.07 -11.38
CA ASP A 157 18.04 -4.62 -10.38
C ASP A 157 16.62 -4.05 -10.50
N LEU A 158 16.49 -2.73 -10.72
CA LEU A 158 15.18 -2.10 -10.91
C LEU A 158 14.61 -2.32 -12.31
N THR A 159 15.46 -2.43 -13.34
CA THR A 159 15.04 -2.79 -14.70
C THR A 159 14.41 -4.17 -14.70
N ASP A 160 15.11 -5.14 -14.11
CA ASP A 160 14.65 -6.49 -13.83
C ASP A 160 13.33 -6.52 -13.02
N SER A 161 13.21 -5.66 -12.02
CA SER A 161 11.99 -5.56 -11.20
C SER A 161 10.81 -4.99 -11.97
N ILE A 162 11.05 -4.07 -12.92
CA ILE A 162 10.03 -3.54 -13.82
C ILE A 162 9.59 -4.61 -14.82
N GLU A 163 10.54 -5.32 -15.43
CA GLU A 163 10.25 -6.40 -16.38
C GLU A 163 9.40 -7.51 -15.74
N ARG A 164 9.70 -7.86 -14.48
CA ARG A 164 8.99 -8.89 -13.71
C ARG A 164 7.72 -8.41 -13.02
N LEU A 165 7.21 -7.22 -13.33
CA LEU A 165 5.96 -6.73 -12.75
C LEU A 165 4.82 -7.71 -13.03
N ASP A 166 4.15 -8.12 -11.95
CA ASP A 166 3.11 -9.15 -11.99
C ASP A 166 1.83 -8.62 -11.32
N ILE A 167 0.70 -8.72 -12.03
CA ILE A 167 -0.59 -8.21 -11.52
C ILE A 167 -1.08 -8.91 -10.25
N VAL A 168 -0.66 -10.16 -10.02
CA VAL A 168 -0.99 -10.95 -8.83
C VAL A 168 -0.17 -10.44 -7.65
N GLU A 169 1.12 -10.16 -7.84
CA GLU A 169 1.95 -9.51 -6.82
C GLU A 169 1.43 -8.12 -6.46
N ILE A 170 1.08 -7.30 -7.45
CA ILE A 170 0.45 -5.99 -7.19
C ILE A 170 -0.87 -6.16 -6.42
N SER A 171 -1.66 -7.18 -6.75
CA SER A 171 -2.91 -7.49 -6.04
C SER A 171 -2.68 -7.94 -4.60
N LYS A 172 -1.59 -8.67 -4.33
CA LYS A 172 -1.18 -9.03 -2.96
C LYS A 172 -0.77 -7.78 -2.19
N ASN A 173 0.06 -6.91 -2.78
CA ASN A 173 0.50 -5.66 -2.18
C ASN A 173 -0.67 -4.73 -1.85
N TYR A 174 -1.62 -4.58 -2.77
CA TYR A 174 -2.85 -3.81 -2.57
C TYR A 174 -3.66 -4.30 -1.38
N TYR A 175 -3.85 -5.62 -1.29
CA TYR A 175 -4.61 -6.24 -0.22
C TYR A 175 -3.92 -6.10 1.13
N ALA A 176 -2.63 -6.45 1.18
CA ALA A 176 -1.81 -6.34 2.39
C ALA A 176 -1.81 -4.91 2.92
N LEU A 177 -1.59 -3.93 2.04
CA LEU A 177 -1.60 -2.52 2.44
C LEU A 177 -2.94 -2.07 2.99
N SER A 178 -4.07 -2.54 2.43
CA SER A 178 -5.40 -2.16 2.92
C SER A 178 -5.63 -2.66 4.35
N LEU A 179 -5.14 -3.85 4.68
CA LEU A 179 -5.20 -4.40 6.04
C LEU A 179 -4.22 -3.69 6.99
N ILE A 180 -2.99 -3.41 6.54
CA ILE A 180 -2.02 -2.62 7.30
C ILE A 180 -2.60 -1.24 7.62
N ALA A 181 -3.17 -0.56 6.62
CA ALA A 181 -3.81 0.73 6.77
C ALA A 181 -4.95 0.70 7.79
N LYS A 182 -5.78 -0.36 7.78
CA LYS A 182 -6.85 -0.54 8.76
C LYS A 182 -6.31 -0.68 10.19
N MET A 183 -5.29 -1.54 10.40
CA MET A 183 -4.65 -1.68 11.71
C MET A 183 -4.05 -0.35 12.20
N VAL A 184 -3.39 0.40 11.32
CA VAL A 184 -2.81 1.70 11.69
C VAL A 184 -3.91 2.72 12.00
N GLU A 185 -4.98 2.78 11.19
CA GLU A 185 -6.12 3.65 11.43
C GLU A 185 -6.78 3.37 12.77
N ASP A 186 -6.96 2.09 13.14
CA ASP A 186 -7.54 1.71 14.44
C ASP A 186 -6.67 2.15 15.63
N ILE A 187 -5.33 2.06 15.50
CA ILE A 187 -4.40 2.58 16.51
C ILE A 187 -4.50 4.12 16.62
N VAL A 188 -4.67 4.80 15.49
CA VAL A 188 -4.75 6.28 15.43
C VAL A 188 -6.09 6.80 15.95
N GLU A 189 -7.21 6.18 15.57
CA GLU A 189 -8.57 6.59 15.98
C GLU A 189 -8.86 6.27 17.44
N SER A 190 -8.29 5.19 17.96
CA SER A 190 -8.62 4.67 19.28
C SER A 190 -7.37 4.24 20.05
N PRO A 191 -6.40 5.13 20.34
CA PRO A 191 -5.17 4.78 21.05
C PRO A 191 -5.42 4.20 22.46
N GLU A 192 -6.57 4.53 23.05
CA GLU A 192 -7.03 4.09 24.37
C GLU A 192 -7.74 2.72 24.36
N LYS A 193 -8.32 2.34 23.20
CA LYS A 193 -9.14 1.14 22.99
C LYS A 193 -8.60 0.23 21.89
N ALA A 194 -7.40 0.49 21.35
CA ALA A 194 -6.69 -0.43 20.50
C ALA A 194 -6.37 -1.66 21.36
N HIS A 195 -7.36 -2.56 21.46
CA HIS A 195 -7.29 -3.74 22.28
C HIS A 195 -6.18 -4.58 21.68
N ILE A 196 -5.10 -4.76 22.44
CA ILE A 196 -3.96 -5.62 22.09
C ILE A 196 -4.44 -6.92 21.42
N ASN A 197 -5.52 -7.51 21.96
CA ASN A 197 -6.12 -8.73 21.46
C ASN A 197 -6.73 -8.60 20.05
N GLN A 198 -7.36 -7.46 19.74
CA GLN A 198 -7.92 -7.18 18.43
C GLN A 198 -6.80 -6.99 17.39
N TYR A 199 -5.75 -6.23 17.74
CA TYR A 199 -4.57 -6.08 16.89
C TYR A 199 -3.95 -7.45 16.55
N TYR A 200 -3.74 -8.31 17.54
CA TYR A 200 -3.19 -9.64 17.29
C TYR A 200 -4.12 -10.50 16.44
N SER A 201 -5.44 -10.45 16.69
CA SER A 201 -6.42 -11.16 15.85
C SER A 201 -6.34 -10.70 14.40
N ASP A 202 -6.24 -9.40 14.15
CA ASP A 202 -6.18 -8.85 12.81
C ASP A 202 -4.83 -9.10 12.12
N LEU A 203 -3.74 -9.13 12.90
CA LEU A 203 -2.42 -9.57 12.41
C LEU A 203 -2.43 -11.05 12.02
N CYS A 204 -3.01 -11.94 12.83
CA CYS A 204 -3.10 -13.36 12.50
C CYS A 204 -3.98 -13.59 11.26
N LYS A 205 -5.12 -12.90 11.15
CA LYS A 205 -5.94 -12.94 9.91
C LYS A 205 -5.15 -12.47 8.71
N LEU A 206 -4.40 -11.38 8.84
CA LEU A 206 -3.53 -10.88 7.78
C LEU A 206 -2.51 -11.94 7.36
N GLU A 207 -1.80 -12.56 8.30
CA GLU A 207 -0.81 -13.60 8.00
C GLU A 207 -1.43 -14.82 7.32
N GLU A 208 -2.58 -15.30 7.79
CA GLU A 208 -3.31 -16.41 7.17
C GLU A 208 -3.77 -16.08 5.76
N GLU A 209 -4.32 -14.89 5.55
CA GLU A 209 -4.79 -14.45 4.24
C GLU A 209 -3.63 -14.25 3.27
N LEU A 210 -2.51 -13.66 3.72
CA LEU A 210 -1.30 -13.53 2.92
C LEU A 210 -0.71 -14.90 2.56
N LYS A 211 -0.72 -15.86 3.49
CA LYS A 211 -0.29 -17.24 3.25
C LYS A 211 -1.21 -17.98 2.27
N SER A 212 -2.53 -17.73 2.32
CA SER A 212 -3.47 -18.28 1.34
C SER A 212 -3.22 -17.70 -0.06
N ARG A 213 -2.90 -16.40 -0.12
CA ARG A 213 -2.67 -15.66 -1.37
C ARG A 213 -1.31 -15.94 -1.97
N SER A 214 -0.28 -16.30 -1.19
CA SER A 214 1.05 -16.63 -1.73
C SER A 214 1.02 -17.78 -2.74
N LYS A 215 0.05 -18.70 -2.60
CA LYS A 215 -0.21 -19.79 -3.56
C LYS A 215 -0.82 -19.32 -4.89
N TRP A 216 -1.29 -18.07 -4.95
CA TRP A 216 -1.86 -17.49 -6.16
C TRP A 216 -0.73 -16.99 -7.07
N THR A 217 -0.75 -17.43 -8.32
CA THR A 217 0.21 -17.10 -9.37
C THR A 217 -0.52 -16.62 -10.61
N LEU A 218 0.18 -15.94 -11.53
CA LEU A 218 -0.41 -15.56 -12.81
C LEU A 218 -0.93 -16.76 -13.60
N LYS A 219 -0.21 -17.89 -13.55
CA LYS A 219 -0.63 -19.17 -14.16
C LYS A 219 -1.95 -19.65 -13.58
N SER A 220 -2.09 -19.76 -12.26
CA SER A 220 -3.33 -20.21 -11.64
C SER A 220 -4.48 -19.20 -11.83
N LYS A 221 -4.18 -17.91 -11.90
CA LYS A 221 -5.15 -16.86 -12.29
C LYS A 221 -5.66 -17.05 -13.71
N LYS A 222 -4.78 -17.28 -14.69
CA LYS A 222 -5.13 -17.51 -16.09
C LYS A 222 -6.05 -18.72 -16.23
N VAL A 223 -5.70 -19.85 -15.60
CA VAL A 223 -6.54 -21.06 -15.58
C VAL A 223 -7.94 -20.78 -15.02
N LYS A 224 -8.03 -20.09 -13.87
CA LYS A 224 -9.32 -19.77 -13.23
C LYS A 224 -10.19 -18.85 -14.10
N LEU A 225 -9.58 -17.86 -14.77
CA LEU A 225 -10.29 -16.93 -15.65
C LEU A 225 -10.83 -17.61 -16.91
N LEU A 226 -10.08 -18.55 -17.49
CA LEU A 226 -10.50 -19.31 -18.66
C LEU A 226 -11.64 -20.27 -18.33
N LYS A 227 -11.55 -21.02 -17.22
CA LYS A 227 -12.65 -21.88 -16.74
C LYS A 227 -13.94 -21.09 -16.53
N LYS A 228 -13.87 -19.91 -15.90
CA LYS A 228 -15.04 -19.05 -15.69
C LYS A 228 -15.63 -18.51 -17.01
N ALA A 229 -14.81 -18.31 -18.04
CA ALA A 229 -15.29 -17.87 -19.36
C ALA A 229 -15.98 -19.00 -20.13
N GLN A 230 -15.51 -20.25 -19.97
CA GLN A 230 -16.15 -21.44 -20.54
C GLN A 230 -17.52 -21.69 -19.91
N ASN A 231 -17.62 -21.63 -18.58
CA ASN A 231 -18.89 -21.83 -17.85
C ASN A 231 -19.94 -20.74 -18.07
N LYS A 232 -19.59 -19.60 -18.68
CA LYS A 232 -20.52 -18.53 -19.06
C LYS A 232 -21.07 -18.66 -20.48
N LYS A 233 -20.48 -19.56 -21.28
CA LYS A 233 -20.91 -19.85 -22.67
C LYS A 233 -21.84 -21.07 -22.76
N LEU A 234 -21.97 -21.82 -21.67
CA LEU A 234 -22.99 -22.84 -21.43
C LEU A 234 -24.17 -22.18 -20.72
#